data_AF-A0A091QEX0-F1
#
_entry.id   AF-A0A091QEX0-F1
#
_cell.length_a   1.000
_cell.length_b   1.000
_cell.length_c   1.000
_cell.angle_alpha   90.00
_cell.angle_beta   90.00
_cell.angle_gamma   90.00
#
_symmetry.space_group_name_H-M   'P 1'
#
loop_
_entity.id
_entity.type
_entity.pdbx_description
1 polymer ?
#
loop_
_entity_poly.entity_id
_entity_poly.type
_entity_poly.pdbx_seq_one_letter_code
_entity_poly.pdbx_strand_id
1 'polypeptide(L)'
;GVNYVQSVKEAMASFDRQQFLLRYPSSSFGKRFPPNYWPNNRIYTSAGLIPFYAGFVPHNRDNYALTFGNSTRRAYQKEQKRRAFAL
;
A
#
# COMPACT_ATOMS: atom_id res chain seq x y z
N GLY A 1 23.81 -7.02 11.15
CA GLY A 1 23.28 -7.35 9.81
C GLY A 1 24.03 -8.54 9.26
N VAL A 2 23.33 -9.48 8.64
CA VAL A 2 23.97 -10.67 8.03
C VAL A 2 24.82 -10.23 6.84
N ASN A 3 26.11 -10.56 6.84
CA ASN A 3 27.01 -10.22 5.72
C ASN A 3 26.96 -11.34 4.68
N TYR A 4 26.06 -11.20 3.72
CA TYR A 4 25.92 -12.15 2.63
C TYR A 4 27.10 -12.09 1.66
N VAL A 5 27.45 -13.24 1.08
CA VAL A 5 28.38 -13.32 -0.05
C VAL A 5 27.82 -12.56 -1.26
N GLN A 6 28.71 -12.10 -2.14
CA GLN A 6 28.37 -11.22 -3.24
C GLN A 6 27.29 -11.81 -4.18
N SER A 7 27.39 -13.10 -4.50
CA SER A 7 26.40 -13.81 -5.32
C SER A 7 25.00 -13.81 -4.70
N VAL A 8 24.89 -13.93 -3.38
CA VAL A 8 23.61 -13.87 -2.67
C VAL A 8 23.03 -12.47 -2.73
N LYS A 9 23.86 -11.43 -2.59
CA LYS A 9 23.43 -10.03 -2.75
C LYS A 9 22.89 -9.76 -4.16
N GLU A 10 23.56 -10.27 -5.18
CA GLU A 10 23.16 -10.14 -6.59
C GLU A 10 21.86 -10.90 -6.88
N ALA A 11 21.71 -12.11 -6.34
CA ALA A 11 20.50 -12.90 -6.49
C ALA A 11 19.28 -12.21 -5.85
N MET A 12 19.44 -11.68 -4.63
CA MET A 12 18.39 -10.90 -3.96
C MET A 12 18.00 -9.65 -4.75
N ALA A 13 18.99 -8.88 -5.22
CA ALA A 13 18.73 -7.68 -6.01
C ALA A 13 18.01 -8.00 -7.34
N SER A 14 18.39 -9.12 -7.98
CA SER A 14 17.76 -9.58 -9.22
C SER A 14 16.31 -10.01 -8.99
N PHE A 15 16.05 -10.74 -7.90
CA PHE A 15 14.71 -11.15 -7.49
C PHE A 15 13.82 -9.93 -7.20
N ASP A 16 14.28 -8.97 -6.41
CA ASP A 16 13.52 -7.77 -6.06
C ASP A 16 13.15 -6.96 -7.32
N ARG A 17 14.08 -6.87 -8.29
CA ARG A 17 13.82 -6.23 -9.59
C ARG A 17 12.73 -6.94 -10.36
N GLN A 18 12.77 -8.27 -10.43
CA GLN A 18 11.75 -9.06 -11.12
C GLN A 18 10.39 -8.95 -10.43
N GLN A 19 10.33 -9.05 -9.10
CA GLN A 19 9.10 -8.88 -8.33
C GLN A 19 8.47 -7.50 -8.56
N PHE A 20 9.29 -6.45 -8.60
CA PHE A 20 8.82 -5.11 -8.90
C PHE A 20 8.23 -5.01 -10.31
N LEU A 21 8.94 -5.51 -11.33
CA LEU A 21 8.48 -5.43 -12.72
C LEU A 21 7.19 -6.22 -12.97
N LEU A 22 7.04 -7.38 -12.33
CA LEU A 22 5.80 -8.17 -12.38
C LEU A 22 4.62 -7.41 -11.78
N ARG A 23 4.86 -6.68 -10.68
CA ARG A 23 3.81 -5.98 -9.95
C ARG A 23 3.47 -4.60 -10.54
N TYR A 24 4.42 -3.97 -11.22
CA TYR A 24 4.30 -2.63 -11.78
C TYR A 24 4.87 -2.54 -13.20
N PRO A 25 4.21 -3.15 -14.21
CA PRO A 25 4.74 -3.28 -15.56
C PRO A 25 4.96 -1.93 -16.28
N SER A 26 4.24 -0.87 -15.85
CA SER A 26 4.37 0.48 -16.38
C SER A 26 5.32 1.40 -15.59
N SER A 27 5.91 0.91 -14.50
CA SER A 27 6.79 1.72 -13.62
C SER A 27 8.26 1.34 -13.79
N SER A 28 9.14 2.33 -13.71
CA SER A 28 10.59 2.11 -13.74
C SER A 28 11.14 1.74 -12.36
N PHE A 29 11.84 0.60 -12.28
CA PHE A 29 12.55 0.16 -11.07
C PHE A 29 13.51 1.23 -10.55
N GLY A 30 13.50 1.49 -9.24
CA GLY A 30 14.38 2.48 -8.61
C GLY A 30 13.92 3.94 -8.67
N LYS A 31 12.82 4.25 -9.38
CA LYS A 31 12.19 5.56 -9.18
C LYS A 31 11.41 5.56 -7.87
N ARG A 32 11.56 6.65 -7.11
CA ARG A 32 10.70 6.91 -5.96
C ARG A 32 9.27 6.79 -6.45
N PHE A 33 8.55 5.83 -5.88
CA PHE A 33 7.12 5.72 -6.04
C PHE A 33 6.51 7.13 -5.91
N PRO A 34 5.60 7.55 -6.82
CA PRO A 34 4.93 8.82 -6.64
C PRO A 34 4.44 8.90 -5.19
N PRO A 35 4.47 10.07 -4.53
CA PRO A 35 3.97 10.23 -3.16
C PRO A 35 2.58 9.60 -2.95
N ASN A 36 1.83 9.46 -4.04
CA ASN A 36 0.54 8.80 -4.15
C ASN A 36 0.62 7.30 -4.56
N TYR A 37 1.67 6.56 -4.21
CA TYR A 37 1.71 5.09 -4.39
C TYR A 37 0.62 4.37 -3.60
N TRP A 38 0.08 5.04 -2.60
CA TRP A 38 -1.14 4.58 -1.98
C TRP A 38 -2.26 4.68 -3.01
N PRO A 39 -2.95 3.57 -3.31
CA PRO A 39 -4.16 3.67 -4.10
C PRO A 39 -5.03 4.75 -3.47
N ASN A 40 -5.61 5.61 -4.29
CA ASN A 40 -6.72 6.46 -3.85
C ASN A 40 -7.68 5.60 -3.00
N ASN A 41 -8.45 6.20 -2.08
CA ASN A 41 -9.29 5.49 -1.10
C ASN A 41 -10.22 4.37 -1.65
N ARG A 42 -10.33 4.20 -2.97
CA ARG A 42 -10.81 2.98 -3.66
C ARG A 42 -9.79 1.84 -3.60
N ILE A 43 -9.59 1.27 -2.41
CA ILE A 43 -9.00 -0.08 -2.30
C ILE A 43 -9.99 -1.16 -2.73
N TYR A 44 -11.29 -0.85 -2.70
CA TYR A 44 -12.37 -1.68 -3.23
C TYR A 44 -12.90 -1.06 -4.53
N THR A 45 -13.07 -1.91 -5.53
CA THR A 45 -13.68 -1.61 -6.83
C THR A 45 -14.88 -2.53 -7.06
N SER A 46 -15.60 -2.34 -8.16
CA SER A 46 -16.64 -3.31 -8.58
C SER A 46 -16.06 -4.72 -8.81
N ALA A 47 -14.75 -4.84 -9.07
CA ALA A 47 -14.05 -6.11 -9.19
C ALA A 47 -13.53 -6.66 -7.83
N GLY A 48 -13.88 -6.03 -6.71
CA GLY A 48 -13.41 -6.42 -5.37
C GLY A 48 -12.18 -5.62 -4.90
N LEU A 49 -11.45 -6.20 -3.94
CA LEU A 49 -10.22 -5.60 -3.37
C LEU A 49 -9.09 -5.59 -4.43
N ILE A 50 -8.29 -4.51 -4.47
CA ILE A 50 -7.09 -4.45 -5.31
C ILE A 50 -6.20 -5.68 -5.01
N PRO A 51 -5.82 -6.48 -6.02
CA PRO A 51 -4.97 -7.64 -5.82
C PRO A 51 -3.68 -7.30 -5.07
N PHE A 52 -3.30 -8.18 -4.13
CA PHE A 52 -2.09 -8.06 -3.29
C PHE A 52 -2.04 -6.82 -2.38
N TYR A 53 -3.16 -6.14 -2.15
CA TYR A 53 -3.22 -5.04 -1.19
C TYR A 53 -3.09 -5.57 0.26
N ALA A 54 -1.91 -5.36 0.85
CA ALA A 54 -1.61 -5.69 2.25
C ALA A 54 -1.51 -4.42 3.13
N GLY A 55 -2.04 -3.29 2.66
CA GLY A 55 -2.00 -2.01 3.36
C GLY A 55 -3.11 -1.86 4.42
N PHE A 56 -3.19 -0.68 5.02
CA PHE A 56 -4.24 -0.35 5.98
C PHE A 56 -5.52 0.10 5.27
N VAL A 57 -6.69 -0.27 5.79
CA VAL A 57 -7.96 0.36 5.39
C VAL A 57 -7.79 1.90 5.40
N PRO A 58 -8.27 2.63 4.38
CA PRO A 58 -8.17 4.09 4.33
C PRO A 58 -8.55 4.72 5.66
N HIS A 59 -7.77 5.72 6.08
CA HIS A 59 -7.92 6.45 7.34
C HIS A 59 -7.56 5.68 8.63
N ASN A 60 -7.10 4.43 8.54
CA ASN A 60 -6.80 3.58 9.70
C ASN A 60 -5.31 3.53 10.09
N ARG A 61 -4.40 3.91 9.19
CA ARG A 61 -2.94 3.81 9.42
C ARG A 61 -2.47 4.47 10.71
N ASP A 62 -2.96 5.68 11.00
CA ASP A 62 -2.51 6.46 12.16
C ASP A 62 -3.43 6.31 13.38
N ASN A 63 -4.37 5.36 13.33
CA ASN A 63 -5.28 5.08 14.45
C ASN A 63 -4.72 3.91 15.28
N TYR A 64 -4.06 4.24 16.38
CA TYR A 64 -3.51 3.26 17.31
C TYR A 64 -4.39 3.11 18.57
N ALA A 65 -4.16 2.05 19.34
CA ALA A 65 -4.80 1.81 20.64
C ALA A 65 -6.34 1.78 20.59
N LEU A 66 -6.93 1.41 19.45
CA LEU A 66 -8.37 1.24 19.28
C LEU A 66 -8.71 -0.23 19.06
N THR A 67 -9.84 -0.66 19.59
CA THR A 67 -10.46 -1.93 19.21
C THR A 67 -10.89 -1.87 17.74
N PHE A 68 -11.07 -3.04 17.12
CA PHE A 68 -11.54 -3.15 15.73
C PHE A 68 -12.84 -2.35 15.48
N GLY A 69 -13.79 -2.41 16.41
CA GLY A 69 -15.06 -1.66 16.30
C GLY A 69 -14.86 -0.14 16.35
N ASN A 70 -13.96 0.34 17.20
CA ASN A 70 -13.69 1.78 17.32
C ASN A 70 -12.88 2.30 16.12
N SER A 71 -11.91 1.54 15.64
CA SER A 71 -11.06 1.93 14.50
C SER A 71 -11.85 2.01 13.20
N THR A 72 -12.72 1.03 12.94
CA THR A 72 -13.59 1.00 11.75
C THR A 72 -14.61 2.14 11.75
N ARG A 73 -15.26 2.41 12.89
CA ARG A 73 -16.20 3.54 13.02
C ARG A 73 -15.52 4.89 12.77
N ARG A 74 -14.32 5.09 13.30
CA ARG A 74 -13.53 6.31 13.08
C ARG A 74 -13.09 6.46 11.62
N ALA A 75 -12.67 5.37 10.98
CA ALA A 75 -12.33 5.36 9.56
C ALA A 75 -13.54 5.75 8.69
N TYR A 76 -14.73 5.21 9.01
CA TYR A 76 -15.97 5.56 8.32
C TYR A 76 -16.31 7.05 8.46
N GLN A 77 -16.26 7.61 9.66
CA GLN A 77 -16.51 9.04 9.88
C GLN A 77 -15.58 9.95 9.08
N LYS A 78 -14.28 9.61 9.01
CA LYS A 78 -13.30 10.35 8.21
C LYS A 78 -13.63 10.29 6.72
N GLU A 79 -14.07 9.14 6.22
CA GLU A 79 -14.50 8.99 4.82
C GLU A 79 -15.77 9.80 4.52
N GLN A 80 -16.75 9.82 5.43
CA GLN A 80 -17.95 10.65 5.26
C GLN A 80 -17.62 12.13 5.18
N LYS A 81 -16.72 12.63 6.06
CA LYS A 81 -16.23 14.02 6.00
C LYS A 81 -15.56 14.31 4.67
N ARG A 82 -14.66 13.44 4.20
CA ARG A 82 -13.98 13.60 2.91
C ARG A 82 -14.98 13.72 1.75
N ARG A 83 -16.04 12.91 1.75
CA ARG A 83 -17.11 12.97 0.73
C ARG A 83 -17.90 14.26 0.80
N ALA A 84 -18.19 14.77 1.99
CA ALA A 84 -18.88 16.03 2.18
C ALA A 84 -18.06 17.24 1.67
N PHE A 85 -16.74 17.21 1.81
CA PHE A 85 -15.83 18.24 1.28
C PHE A 85 -15.52 18.08 -0.22
N ALA A 86 -16.04 17.06 -0.89
CA ALA A 86 -15.83 16.81 -2.32
C ALA A 86 -17.01 17.29 -3.20
N LEU A 87 -17.98 17.96 -2.59
CA LEU A 87 -19.09 18.70 -3.22
C LEU A 87 -18.79 20.20 -3.17
#